data_AF-A0A9C9VDJ7-F1
#
_entry.id   AF-A0A9C9VDJ7-F1
#
_cell.length_a   1.000
_cell.length_b   1.000
_cell.length_c   1.000
_cell.angle_alpha   90.00
_cell.angle_beta   90.00
_cell.angle_gamma   90.00
#
_symmetry.space_group_name_H-M   'P 1'
#
loop_
_entity.id
_entity.type
_entity.pdbx_description
1 polymer ?
#
loop_
_entity_poly.entity_id
_entity_poly.type
_entity_poly.pdbx_seq_one_letter_code
_entity_poly.pdbx_strand_id
1 'polypeptide(L)'
;MAAEPTCTIIAGPNGAGKTTFALTYLPEIGCRNFVNADLIAAGLSPLAPERERFNAARLFLREIETHIRNREDFAFETTLAGKTHLERIRQMRADGWTVMLIYL
;
A
#
# COMPACT_ATOMS: atom_id res chain seq x y z
N MET A 1 0.79 5.53 26.27
CA MET A 1 0.14 4.66 25.27
C MET A 1 1.02 4.66 24.04
N ALA A 2 1.33 3.50 23.47
CA ALA A 2 1.96 3.46 22.16
C ALA A 2 0.99 4.08 21.15
N ALA A 3 1.49 4.87 20.20
CA ALA A 3 0.67 5.44 19.15
C ALA A 3 0.02 4.31 18.33
N GLU A 4 -1.24 4.48 17.93
CA GLU A 4 -1.92 3.55 17.04
C GLU A 4 -1.24 3.57 15.67
N PRO A 5 -0.85 2.41 15.10
CA PRO A 5 -0.22 2.39 13.80
C PRO A 5 -1.22 2.79 12.71
N THR A 6 -0.71 3.47 11.69
CA THR A 6 -1.50 4.05 10.61
C THR A 6 -1.26 3.31 9.30
N CYS A 7 -2.35 2.85 8.69
CA CYS A 7 -2.39 2.35 7.32
C CYS A 7 -2.99 3.42 6.40
N THR A 8 -2.20 3.96 5.47
CA THR A 8 -2.67 4.92 4.46
C THR A 8 -2.92 4.24 3.12
N ILE A 9 -4.12 4.38 2.58
CA ILE A 9 -4.52 3.78 1.32
C ILE A 9 -4.61 4.88 0.27
N ILE A 10 -3.78 4.80 -0.76
CA ILE A 10 -3.84 5.69 -1.92
C ILE A 10 -4.63 4.99 -3.03
N ALA A 11 -5.83 5.48 -3.31
CA ALA A 11 -6.80 4.87 -4.21
C ALA A 11 -7.19 5.79 -5.38
N GLY A 12 -7.74 5.20 -6.45
CA GLY A 12 -8.12 5.93 -7.66
C GLY A 12 -7.86 5.15 -8.96
N PRO A 13 -8.47 5.54 -10.09
CA PRO A 13 -8.30 4.86 -11.37
C PRO A 13 -6.87 4.95 -11.90
N ASN A 14 -6.55 4.12 -12.90
CA ASN A 14 -5.27 4.22 -13.63
C ASN A 14 -5.14 5.61 -14.26
N GLY A 15 -3.97 6.24 -14.14
CA GLY A 15 -3.72 7.58 -14.66
C GLY A 15 -4.10 8.73 -13.73
N ALA A 16 -4.71 8.49 -12.55
CA ALA A 16 -5.09 9.53 -11.59
C ALA A 16 -3.90 10.21 -10.85
N GLY A 17 -2.66 9.81 -11.11
CA GLY A 17 -1.48 10.39 -10.46
C GLY A 17 -1.19 9.88 -9.05
N LYS A 18 -1.78 8.75 -8.63
CA LYS A 18 -1.60 8.12 -7.30
C LYS A 18 -0.16 7.97 -6.86
N THR A 19 0.70 7.40 -7.70
CA THR A 19 2.10 7.17 -7.37
C THR A 19 2.83 8.50 -7.17
N THR A 20 2.59 9.48 -8.05
CA THR A 20 3.16 10.83 -7.93
C THR A 20 2.74 11.48 -6.61
N PHE A 21 1.44 11.46 -6.30
CA PHE A 21 0.91 11.99 -5.04
C PHE A 21 1.51 11.27 -3.82
N ALA A 22 1.60 9.94 -3.84
CA ALA A 22 2.14 9.16 -2.74
C ALA A 22 3.60 9.52 -2.46
N LEU A 23 4.43 9.66 -3.50
CA LEU A 23 5.85 10.00 -3.37
C LEU A 23 6.08 11.42 -2.83
N THR A 24 5.13 12.34 -3.01
CA THR A 24 5.22 13.69 -2.44
C THR A 24 4.61 13.77 -1.03
N TYR A 25 3.44 13.17 -0.83
CA TYR A 25 2.64 13.31 0.39
C TYR A 25 3.13 12.45 1.55
N LEU A 26 3.50 11.18 1.30
CA LEU A 26 3.89 10.25 2.36
C LEU A 26 5.12 10.73 3.17
N PRO A 27 6.17 11.30 2.54
CA PRO A 27 7.28 11.89 3.29
C PRO A 27 6.87 13.04 4.21
N GLU A 28 5.90 13.87 3.81
CA GLU A 28 5.41 15.02 4.60
C GLU A 28 4.73 14.56 5.91
N ILE A 29 4.09 13.40 5.89
CA ILE A 29 3.46 12.79 7.07
C ILE A 29 4.36 11.78 7.79
N GLY A 30 5.64 11.68 7.40
CA GLY A 30 6.62 10.78 8.03
C GLY A 30 6.46 9.30 7.69
N CYS A 31 5.59 8.93 6.74
CA CYS A 31 5.40 7.55 6.31
C CYS A 31 6.44 7.17 5.26
N ARG A 32 7.35 6.24 5.59
CA ARG A 32 8.42 5.78 4.70
C ARG A 32 8.14 4.42 4.04
N ASN A 33 7.22 3.65 4.60
CA ASN A 33 6.89 2.31 4.12
C ASN A 33 5.78 2.42 3.07
N PHE A 34 6.16 2.51 1.78
CA PHE A 34 5.21 2.57 0.68
C PHE A 34 5.26 1.28 -0.16
N VAL A 35 4.13 0.57 -0.22
CA VAL A 35 3.99 -0.70 -0.94
C VAL A 35 3.18 -0.46 -2.21
N ASN A 36 3.80 -0.64 -3.38
CA ASN A 36 3.14 -0.48 -4.68
C ASN A 36 3.53 -1.64 -5.61
N ALA A 37 2.54 -2.34 -6.16
CA ALA A 37 2.77 -3.53 -6.97
C ALA A 37 3.50 -3.25 -8.29
N ASP A 38 3.24 -2.11 -8.94
CA ASP A 38 3.89 -1.73 -10.19
C ASP A 38 5.35 -1.34 -9.96
N LEU A 39 5.64 -0.61 -8.86
CA LEU A 39 7.02 -0.29 -8.46
C LEU A 39 7.81 -1.55 -8.08
N ILE A 40 7.17 -2.50 -7.39
CA ILE A 40 7.77 -3.80 -7.09
C ILE A 40 8.09 -4.56 -8.39
N ALA A 41 7.15 -4.64 -9.33
CA ALA A 41 7.36 -5.32 -10.61
C ALA A 41 8.51 -4.68 -11.40
N ALA A 42 8.58 -3.34 -11.42
CA ALA A 42 9.67 -2.60 -12.05
C ALA A 42 11.02 -2.85 -11.35
N GLY A 43 11.04 -3.00 -10.03
CA GLY A 43 12.25 -3.36 -9.29
C GLY A 43 12.72 -4.79 -9.55
N LEU A 44 11.80 -5.75 -9.72
CA LEU A 44 12.12 -7.14 -10.03
C LEU A 44 12.66 -7.33 -11.46
N SER A 45 12.08 -6.61 -12.43
CA SER A 45 12.49 -6.66 -13.82
C SER A 45 12.36 -5.28 -14.47
N PRO A 46 13.41 -4.44 -14.42
CA PRO A 46 13.36 -3.09 -14.96
C PRO A 46 13.08 -3.02 -16.47
N LEU A 47 13.42 -4.09 -17.21
CA LEU A 47 13.26 -4.17 -18.67
C LEU A 47 11.98 -4.91 -19.10
N ALA A 48 11.32 -5.64 -18.20
CA ALA A 48 10.09 -6.37 -18.50
C ALA A 48 9.21 -6.55 -17.23
N PRO A 49 8.70 -5.47 -16.62
CA PRO A 49 7.92 -5.52 -15.38
C PRO A 49 6.64 -6.35 -15.50
N GLU A 50 6.02 -6.36 -16.69
CA GLU A 50 4.79 -7.08 -16.96
C GLU A 50 4.91 -8.59 -16.76
N ARG A 51 6.12 -9.15 -16.90
CA ARG A 51 6.40 -10.56 -16.65
C ARG A 51 6.40 -10.90 -15.17
N GLU A 52 6.64 -9.92 -14.32
CA GLU A 52 6.76 -10.07 -12.87
C GLU A 52 5.47 -9.77 -12.11
N ARG A 53 4.35 -9.46 -12.79
CA ARG A 53 3.08 -9.09 -12.14
C ARG A 53 2.63 -10.05 -11.05
N PHE A 54 2.72 -11.36 -11.29
CA PHE A 54 2.33 -12.37 -10.30
C PHE A 54 3.27 -12.42 -9.10
N ASN A 55 4.57 -12.29 -9.32
CA ASN A 55 5.58 -12.27 -8.25
C ASN A 55 5.45 -10.98 -7.44
N ALA A 56 5.28 -9.84 -8.11
CA ALA A 56 5.06 -8.54 -7.49
C ALA A 56 3.77 -8.51 -6.66
N ALA A 57 2.68 -9.10 -7.14
CA ALA A 57 1.44 -9.20 -6.37
C ALA A 57 1.61 -10.03 -5.09
N ARG A 58 2.36 -11.14 -5.14
CA ARG A 58 2.66 -11.95 -3.96
C ARG A 58 3.53 -11.19 -2.97
N LEU A 59 4.56 -10.49 -3.45
CA LEU A 59 5.44 -9.69 -2.62
C LEU A 59 4.70 -8.51 -1.98
N PHE A 60 3.87 -7.81 -2.76
CA PHE A 60 2.99 -6.74 -2.28
C PHE A 60 2.13 -7.20 -1.09
N LEU A 61 1.46 -8.35 -1.19
CA LEU A 61 0.63 -8.88 -0.09
C LEU A 61 1.48 -9.25 1.13
N ARG A 62 2.67 -9.81 0.90
CA ARG A 62 3.61 -10.18 1.97
C ARG A 62 4.15 -8.97 2.72
N GLU A 63 4.47 -7.88 2.02
CA GLU A 63 4.95 -6.63 2.65
C GLU A 63 3.85 -6.00 3.51
N ILE A 64 2.62 -5.94 3.00
CA ILE A 64 1.46 -5.51 3.80
C ILE A 64 1.33 -6.35 5.08
N GLU A 65 1.42 -7.68 4.98
CA GLU A 65 1.35 -8.57 6.14
C GLU A 65 2.50 -8.38 7.12
N THR A 66 3.69 -8.03 6.61
CA THR A 66 4.88 -7.78 7.41
C THR A 66 4.71 -6.51 8.23
N HIS A 67 4.28 -5.41 7.60
CA HIS A 67 4.00 -4.15 8.33
C HIS A 67 2.87 -4.29 9.35
N ILE A 68 1.80 -5.02 9.00
CA ILE A 68 0.71 -5.31 9.95
C ILE A 68 1.24 -6.07 11.17
N ARG A 69 2.06 -7.10 10.95
CA ARG A 69 2.63 -7.91 12.05
C ARG A 69 3.59 -7.11 12.93
N ASN A 70 4.39 -6.24 12.32
CA ASN A 70 5.37 -5.42 13.02
C ASN A 70 4.76 -4.17 13.68
N ARG A 71 3.47 -3.88 13.41
CA ARG A 71 2.78 -2.64 13.81
C ARG A 71 3.53 -1.38 13.37
N GLU A 72 4.01 -1.40 12.13
CA GLU A 72 4.68 -0.27 11.50
C GLU A 72 3.70 0.53 10.66
N ASP A 73 3.80 1.86 10.71
CA ASP A 73 3.07 2.73 9.79
C ASP A 73 3.44 2.37 8.35
N PHE A 74 2.43 2.26 7.49
CA PHE A 74 2.65 1.97 6.07
C PHE A 74 1.56 2.56 5.20
N ALA A 75 1.87 2.63 3.91
CA ALA A 75 0.95 3.03 2.87
C ALA A 75 0.97 2.03 1.72
N PHE A 76 -0.15 1.87 1.03
CA PHE A 76 -0.19 1.12 -0.20
C PHE A 76 -1.07 1.76 -1.26
N GLU A 77 -0.71 1.54 -2.52
CA GLU A 77 -1.48 1.99 -3.67
C GLU A 77 -2.41 0.89 -4.18
N THR A 78 -3.63 1.25 -4.56
CA THR A 78 -4.60 0.33 -5.17
C THR A 78 -5.56 1.07 -6.10
N THR A 79 -6.18 0.36 -7.04
CA THR A 79 -7.28 0.91 -7.86
C THR A 79 -8.65 0.69 -7.22
N LEU A 80 -8.72 -0.09 -6.14
CA LEU A 80 -9.98 -0.58 -5.55
C LEU A 80 -10.92 -1.27 -6.57
N ALA A 81 -10.38 -1.82 -7.67
CA ALA A 81 -11.16 -2.53 -8.69
C ALA A 81 -11.79 -3.85 -8.20
N GLY A 82 -11.48 -4.29 -6.98
CA GLY A 82 -12.03 -5.51 -6.36
C GLY A 82 -12.16 -5.38 -4.85
N LYS A 83 -12.72 -6.42 -4.21
CA LYS A 83 -13.01 -6.44 -2.76
C LYS A 83 -11.85 -6.97 -1.89
N THR A 84 -10.71 -7.29 -2.48
CA THR A 84 -9.61 -8.03 -1.84
C THR A 84 -9.08 -7.37 -0.56
N HIS A 85 -9.08 -6.04 -0.48
CA HIS A 85 -8.58 -5.32 0.70
C HIS A 85 -9.62 -5.12 1.80
N LEU A 86 -10.92 -5.29 1.51
CA LEU A 86 -12.00 -4.92 2.42
C LEU A 86 -11.92 -5.67 3.75
N GLU A 87 -11.73 -6.99 3.69
CA GLU A 87 -11.68 -7.83 4.88
C GLU A 87 -10.45 -7.50 5.74
N ARG A 88 -9.31 -7.25 5.09
CA ARG A 88 -8.07 -6.86 5.76
C ARG A 88 -8.19 -5.49 6.44
N ILE A 89 -8.85 -4.52 5.80
CA ILE A 89 -9.13 -3.20 6.39
C ILE A 89 -10.02 -3.33 7.64
N ARG A 90 -11.04 -4.20 7.60
CA ARG A 90 -11.89 -4.47 8.77
C ARG A 90 -11.08 -5.07 9.91
N GLN A 91 -10.22 -6.04 9.61
CA GLN A 91 -9.33 -6.67 10.60
C GLN A 91 -8.36 -5.65 11.23
N MET A 92 -7.71 -4.80 10.42
CA MET A 92 -6.83 -3.74 10.93
C MET A 92 -7.58 -2.79 11.87
N ARG A 93 -8.78 -2.32 11.49
CA ARG A 93 -9.60 -1.46 12.36
C ARG A 93 -9.98 -2.15 13.67
N ALA A 94 -10.31 -3.44 13.64
CA ALA A 94 -10.60 -4.21 14.84
C ALA A 94 -9.36 -4.41 15.73
N ASP A 95 -8.15 -4.38 15.15
CA ASP A 95 -6.85 -4.52 15.83
C ASP A 95 -6.21 -3.16 16.23
N GLY A 96 -7.04 -2.11 16.30
CA GLY A 96 -6.60 -0.78 16.78
C GLY A 96 -5.68 -0.05 15.82
N TRP A 97 -5.85 -0.24 14.50
CA TRP A 97 -5.18 0.56 13.48
C TRP A 97 -6.01 1.78 13.11
N THR A 98 -5.34 2.91 12.91
CA THR A 98 -5.90 4.02 12.15
C THR A 98 -5.81 3.69 10.65
N VAL A 99 -6.93 3.75 9.93
CA VAL A 99 -6.96 3.52 8.47
C VAL A 99 -7.43 4.78 7.77
N MET A 100 -6.53 5.40 7.00
CA MET A 100 -6.78 6.58 6.18
C MET A 100 -6.92 6.18 4.72
N LEU A 101 -7.96 6.68 4.04
CA LEU A 101 -8.16 6.49 2.60
C LEU A 101 -8.09 7.84 1.91
N ILE A 102 -7.20 7.95 0.93
CA ILE A 102 -7.08 9.09 0.03
C ILE A 102 -7.45 8.60 -1.36
N TYR A 103 -8.48 9.19 -1.96
CA TYR A 103 -8.96 8.82 -3.29
C TYR A 103 -8.70 9.97 -4.27
N LEU A 104 -8.08 9.66 -5.41
CA LEU A 104 -7.77 10.57 -6.51
C LEU A 104 -8.57 10.23 -7.76
#